data_AF-A0A1F3Y308-F1
#
_entry.id   AF-A0A1F3Y308-F1
#
_cell.length_a   1.000
_cell.length_b   1.000
_cell.length_c   1.000
_cell.angle_alpha   90.00
_cell.angle_beta   90.00
_cell.angle_gamma   90.00
#
_symmetry.space_group_name_H-M   'P 1'
#
loop_
_entity.id
_entity.type
_entity.pdbx_description
1 polymer ?
#
loop_
_entity_poly.entity_id
_entity_poly.type
_entity_poly.pdbx_seq_one_letter_code
_entity_poly.pdbx_strand_id
1 'polypeptide(L)'
;MHYELIGLLILMVLQFLWLRSQFKARGDFSESFQKSLMELSERLTERMTRINIEMRDVVAERLSKHFAETQERTDRTLAQNRQEMQSGLFKTTQALETKFQSLELQVGTRLETIGKNVETKLNENLKEGFKHFEKVQEHLQAAELKLASLNTVGQSISELNNLLKLPHLRGGFGEATLERLLADFLPSGAYELQYQIAGSTERVDAVVKLSRQILPIDSKFPREQVLPLFENSQDPAALEQARRLLSDFVKTQAKSIATKYIRPDCGTTDMALLFLPSETLYFEVIRNGELFEAISKLKVFPVSPNTLSISLHAIAIAQEYYEMARGVEKTIEDVKKARRHFEHFEKKFDEIGKGLRKAQEAFETAHTHLGHYETSVFRLVGETQDAMEPTALPAPPTPPAPPASGDA
;
A
#
# COMPACT_ATOMS: atom_id res chain seq x y z
N MET A 1 31.49 143.87 -62.84
CA MET A 1 30.31 143.05 -63.23
C MET A 1 30.67 141.65 -63.75
N HIS A 2 31.81 141.42 -64.42
CA HIS A 2 32.14 140.08 -64.95
C HIS A 2 32.72 139.07 -63.93
N TYR A 3 33.21 139.50 -62.77
CA TYR A 3 33.89 138.61 -61.81
C TYR A 3 32.97 137.85 -60.85
N GLU A 4 31.76 138.36 -60.55
CA GLU A 4 30.84 137.71 -59.59
C GLU A 4 30.12 136.49 -60.16
N LEU A 5 29.77 136.51 -61.45
CA LEU A 5 29.17 135.37 -62.16
C LEU A 5 30.13 134.18 -62.29
N ILE A 6 31.43 134.45 -62.45
CA ILE A 6 32.47 133.42 -62.52
C ILE A 6 32.66 132.75 -61.15
N GLY A 7 32.60 133.53 -60.06
CA GLY A 7 32.69 133.00 -58.70
C GLY A 7 31.55 132.05 -58.33
N LEU A 8 30.31 132.39 -58.68
CA LEU A 8 29.13 131.55 -58.42
C LEU A 8 29.16 130.23 -59.19
N LEU A 9 29.65 130.25 -60.44
CA LEU A 9 29.73 129.06 -61.28
C LEU A 9 30.83 128.10 -60.81
N ILE A 10 31.97 128.63 -60.36
CA ILE A 10 33.02 127.84 -59.71
C ILE A 10 32.49 127.19 -58.43
N LEU A 11 31.71 127.93 -57.63
CA LEU A 11 31.18 127.41 -56.37
C LEU A 11 30.17 126.27 -56.60
N MET A 12 29.26 126.38 -57.59
CA MET A 12 28.36 125.28 -57.96
C MET A 12 29.11 124.06 -58.49
N VAL A 13 30.15 124.24 -59.31
CA VAL A 13 30.97 123.13 -59.82
C VAL A 13 31.70 122.44 -58.68
N LEU A 14 32.26 123.19 -57.73
CA LEU A 14 32.88 122.64 -56.53
C LEU A 14 31.87 121.89 -55.66
N GLN A 15 30.66 122.42 -55.49
CA GLN A 15 29.61 121.77 -54.72
C GLN A 15 29.12 120.48 -55.39
N PHE A 16 29.00 120.47 -56.72
CA PHE A 16 28.63 119.28 -57.50
C PHE A 16 29.73 118.22 -57.49
N LEU A 17 31.00 118.62 -57.62
CA LEU A 17 32.15 117.71 -57.50
C LEU A 17 32.26 117.12 -56.09
N TRP A 18 31.98 117.91 -55.06
CA TRP A 18 31.95 117.44 -53.67
C TRP A 18 30.80 116.45 -53.42
N LEU A 19 29.59 116.74 -53.93
CA LEU A 19 28.45 115.83 -53.84
C LEU A 19 28.68 114.52 -54.60
N ARG A 20 29.30 114.60 -55.78
CA ARG A 20 29.66 113.42 -56.58
C ARG A 20 30.76 112.59 -55.93
N SER A 21 31.72 113.23 -55.26
CA SER A 21 32.75 112.56 -54.45
C SER A 21 32.15 111.81 -53.25
N GLN A 22 31.22 112.45 -52.54
CA GLN A 22 30.48 111.83 -51.42
C GLN A 22 29.68 110.60 -51.87
N PHE A 23 29.02 110.65 -53.02
CA PHE A 23 28.29 109.49 -53.56
C PHE A 23 29.21 108.34 -54.01
N LYS A 24 30.37 108.66 -54.60
CA LYS A 24 31.35 107.66 -55.04
C LYS A 24 32.03 106.97 -53.85
N ALA A 25 32.40 107.72 -52.82
CA ALA A 25 32.97 107.18 -51.58
C ALA A 25 31.96 106.29 -50.82
N ARG A 26 30.66 106.62 -50.88
CA ARG A 26 29.60 105.80 -50.26
C ARG A 26 29.32 104.51 -51.04
N GLY A 27 29.49 104.51 -52.36
CA GLY A 27 29.45 103.32 -53.21
C GLY A 27 30.62 102.37 -52.93
N ASP A 28 31.86 102.89 -52.90
CA ASP A 28 33.06 102.08 -52.64
C ASP A 28 33.10 101.53 -51.20
N PHE A 29 32.57 102.27 -50.22
CA PHE A 29 32.40 101.78 -48.84
C PHE A 29 31.36 100.66 -48.76
N SER A 30 30.24 100.77 -49.48
CA SER A 30 29.23 99.72 -49.52
C SER A 30 29.77 98.43 -50.15
N GLU A 31 30.52 98.53 -51.25
CA GLU A 31 31.13 97.37 -51.91
C GLU A 31 32.23 96.71 -51.07
N SER A 32 33.10 97.49 -50.43
CA SER A 32 34.15 96.95 -49.55
C SER A 32 33.56 96.31 -48.29
N PHE A 33 32.53 96.89 -47.71
CA PHE A 33 31.81 96.32 -46.58
C PHE A 33 31.09 95.02 -46.95
N GLN A 34 30.45 94.97 -48.13
CA GLN A 34 29.84 93.74 -48.65
C GLN A 34 30.88 92.65 -48.92
N LYS A 35 32.04 93.00 -49.49
CA LYS A 35 33.14 92.04 -49.71
C LYS A 35 33.71 91.51 -48.39
N SER A 36 33.97 92.38 -47.41
CA SER A 36 34.46 91.93 -46.10
C SER A 36 33.45 91.07 -45.34
N LEU A 37 32.15 91.35 -45.45
CA LEU A 37 31.11 90.49 -44.89
C LEU A 37 31.03 89.14 -45.60
N MET A 38 31.20 89.13 -46.93
CA MET A 38 31.20 87.91 -47.71
C MET A 38 32.41 87.03 -47.36
N GLU A 39 33.63 87.59 -47.31
CA GLU A 39 34.84 86.88 -46.88
C GLU A 39 34.73 86.37 -45.43
N LEU A 40 34.14 87.16 -44.51
CA LEU A 40 33.93 86.73 -43.13
C LEU A 40 32.92 85.58 -43.07
N SER A 41 31.82 85.67 -43.82
CA SER A 41 30.81 84.62 -43.89
C SER A 41 31.37 83.32 -44.49
N GLU A 42 32.23 83.43 -45.49
CA GLU A 42 32.92 82.31 -46.15
C GLU A 42 33.90 81.65 -45.18
N ARG A 43 34.73 82.43 -44.47
CA ARG A 43 35.63 81.93 -43.42
C ARG A 43 34.88 81.28 -42.26
N LEU A 44 33.73 81.81 -41.86
CA LEU A 44 32.90 81.20 -40.81
C LEU A 44 32.27 79.89 -41.30
N THR A 45 31.81 79.86 -42.55
CA THR A 45 31.23 78.66 -43.16
C THR A 45 32.29 77.57 -43.30
N GLU A 46 33.49 77.89 -43.77
CA GLU A 46 34.62 76.96 -43.83
C GLU A 46 35.04 76.45 -42.45
N ARG A 47 35.07 77.32 -41.44
CA ARG A 47 35.43 76.90 -40.07
C ARG A 47 34.35 75.99 -39.48
N MET A 48 33.08 76.26 -39.77
CA MET A 48 31.96 75.46 -39.31
C MET A 48 31.90 74.10 -40.01
N THR A 49 32.17 74.04 -41.31
CA THR A 49 32.27 72.76 -42.03
C THR A 49 33.43 71.93 -41.54
N ARG A 50 34.60 72.55 -41.27
CA ARG A 50 35.76 71.83 -40.73
C ARG A 50 35.49 71.24 -39.34
N ILE A 51 34.89 72.02 -38.44
CA ILE A 51 34.51 71.56 -37.08
C ILE A 51 33.44 70.46 -37.16
N ASN A 52 32.47 70.57 -38.06
CA ASN A 52 31.44 69.55 -38.23
C ASN A 52 32.00 68.22 -38.76
N ILE A 53 33.00 68.27 -39.64
CA ILE A 53 33.68 67.08 -40.16
C ILE A 53 34.51 66.43 -39.04
N GLU A 54 35.35 67.19 -38.35
CA GLU A 54 36.15 66.67 -37.22
C GLU A 54 35.27 66.11 -36.09
N MET A 55 34.19 66.80 -35.72
CA MET A 55 33.25 66.27 -34.72
C MET A 55 32.58 64.98 -35.19
N ARG A 56 32.17 64.90 -36.47
CA ARG A 56 31.59 63.66 -37.02
C ARG A 56 32.57 62.51 -36.96
N ASP A 57 33.83 62.74 -37.33
CA ASP A 57 34.84 61.69 -37.36
C ASP A 57 35.19 61.21 -35.95
N VAL A 58 35.38 62.13 -34.99
CA VAL A 58 35.65 61.78 -33.59
C VAL A 58 34.46 61.06 -32.95
N VAL A 59 33.23 61.48 -33.25
CA VAL A 59 32.02 60.82 -32.75
C VAL A 59 31.84 59.44 -33.39
N ALA A 60 32.06 59.31 -34.69
CA ALA A 60 31.99 58.02 -35.39
C ALA A 60 33.05 57.03 -34.87
N GLU A 61 34.28 57.49 -34.64
CA GLU A 61 35.37 56.65 -34.12
C GLU A 61 35.13 56.24 -32.65
N ARG A 62 34.64 57.16 -31.81
CA ARG A 62 34.29 56.83 -30.41
C ARG A 62 33.11 55.89 -30.32
N LEU A 63 32.08 56.07 -31.15
CA LEU A 63 30.93 55.16 -31.21
C LEU A 63 31.34 53.80 -31.72
N SER A 64 32.12 53.70 -32.80
CA SER A 64 32.54 52.42 -33.35
C SER A 64 33.38 51.63 -32.34
N LYS A 65 34.30 52.31 -31.64
CA LYS A 65 35.12 51.68 -30.61
C LYS A 65 34.30 51.24 -29.41
N HIS A 66 33.37 52.07 -28.92
CA HIS A 66 32.47 51.66 -27.84
C HIS A 66 31.57 50.50 -28.26
N PHE A 67 31.05 50.51 -29.49
CA PHE A 67 30.24 49.41 -30.02
C PHE A 67 31.06 48.13 -30.09
N ALA A 68 32.28 48.17 -30.63
CA ALA A 68 33.17 47.01 -30.70
C ALA A 68 33.51 46.45 -29.30
N GLU A 69 33.85 47.31 -28.34
CA GLU A 69 34.15 46.91 -26.96
C GLU A 69 32.91 46.34 -26.24
N THR A 70 31.74 46.93 -26.46
CA THR A 70 30.49 46.45 -25.86
C THR A 70 30.07 45.13 -26.47
N GLN A 71 30.21 44.98 -27.78
CA GLN A 71 29.91 43.76 -28.52
C GLN A 71 30.84 42.61 -28.11
N GLU A 72 32.14 42.86 -28.00
CA GLU A 72 33.10 41.85 -27.53
C GLU A 72 32.80 41.43 -26.08
N ARG A 73 32.38 42.38 -25.23
CA ARG A 73 32.01 42.09 -23.85
C ARG A 73 30.72 41.27 -23.77
N THR A 74 29.71 41.58 -24.57
CA THR A 74 28.47 40.79 -24.64
C THR A 74 28.70 39.40 -25.20
N ASP A 75 29.55 39.25 -26.23
CA ASP A 75 29.88 37.96 -26.83
C ASP A 75 30.61 37.06 -25.83
N ARG A 76 31.56 37.62 -25.08
CA ARG A 76 32.25 36.89 -24.01
C ARG A 76 31.30 36.47 -22.90
N THR A 77 30.39 37.34 -22.46
CA THR A 77 29.42 37.01 -21.41
C THR A 77 28.38 35.98 -21.89
N LEU A 78 27.94 36.06 -23.15
CA LEU A 78 27.04 35.07 -23.75
C LEU A 78 27.71 33.71 -23.93
N ALA A 79 28.98 33.69 -24.36
CA ALA A 79 29.76 32.46 -24.44
C ALA A 79 29.94 31.81 -23.06
N GLN A 80 30.24 32.60 -22.02
CA GLN A 80 30.33 32.13 -20.63
C GLN A 80 29.00 31.57 -20.12
N ASN A 81 27.90 32.31 -20.28
CA ASN A 81 26.57 31.84 -19.87
C ASN A 81 26.14 30.58 -20.63
N ARG A 82 26.44 30.47 -21.93
CA ARG A 82 26.15 29.28 -22.75
C ARG A 82 26.95 28.09 -22.24
N GLN A 83 28.24 28.26 -21.91
CA GLN A 83 29.09 27.21 -21.36
C GLN A 83 28.63 26.77 -19.96
N GLU A 84 28.27 27.72 -19.08
CA GLU A 84 27.73 27.42 -17.76
C GLU A 84 26.39 26.69 -17.83
N MET A 85 25.52 27.09 -18.76
CA MET A 85 24.23 26.44 -18.96
C MET A 85 24.37 25.03 -19.56
N GLN A 86 25.27 24.83 -20.53
CA GLN A 86 25.58 23.50 -21.05
C GLN A 86 26.18 22.60 -19.97
N SER A 87 27.10 23.12 -19.15
CA SER A 87 27.68 22.37 -18.02
C SER A 87 26.63 22.05 -16.95
N GLY A 88 25.74 23.00 -16.65
CA GLY A 88 24.64 22.84 -15.71
C GLY A 88 23.66 21.76 -16.17
N LEU A 89 23.21 21.86 -17.43
CA LEU A 89 22.32 20.87 -18.04
C LEU A 89 22.94 19.49 -18.05
N PHE A 90 24.18 19.35 -18.53
CA PHE A 90 24.90 18.07 -18.53
C PHE A 90 25.02 17.46 -17.14
N LYS A 91 25.37 18.27 -16.12
CA LYS A 91 25.42 17.82 -14.72
C LYS A 91 24.06 17.39 -14.19
N THR A 92 22.98 18.10 -14.53
CA THR A 92 21.63 17.70 -14.12
C THR A 92 21.18 16.42 -14.80
N THR A 93 21.44 16.24 -16.10
CA THR A 93 21.08 15.02 -16.83
C THR A 93 21.86 13.81 -16.30
N GLN A 94 23.16 13.98 -16.04
CA GLN A 94 24.00 12.92 -15.45
C GLN A 94 23.56 12.57 -14.02
N ALA A 95 23.19 13.56 -13.20
CA ALA A 95 22.70 13.33 -11.85
C ALA A 95 21.33 12.60 -11.86
N LEU A 96 20.44 12.96 -12.79
CA LEU A 96 19.17 12.26 -13.02
C LEU A 96 19.40 10.82 -13.46
N GLU A 97 20.24 10.57 -14.48
CA GLU A 97 20.62 9.23 -14.95
C GLU A 97 21.12 8.34 -13.80
N THR A 98 22.06 8.86 -13.01
CA THR A 98 22.65 8.12 -11.88
C THR A 98 21.61 7.83 -10.78
N LYS A 99 20.74 8.81 -10.48
CA LYS A 99 19.64 8.61 -9.52
C LYS A 99 18.63 7.59 -10.03
N PHE A 100 18.29 7.60 -11.31
CA PHE A 100 17.37 6.64 -11.93
C PHE A 100 17.93 5.22 -11.91
N GLN A 101 19.19 5.01 -12.32
CA GLN A 101 19.82 3.69 -12.25
C GLN A 101 19.89 3.17 -10.81
N SER A 102 20.18 4.05 -9.84
CA SER A 102 20.17 3.67 -8.42
C SER A 102 18.78 3.27 -7.93
N LEU A 103 17.73 3.94 -8.43
CA LEU A 103 16.35 3.70 -8.03
C LEU A 103 15.80 2.42 -8.67
N GLU A 104 16.15 2.15 -9.92
CA GLU A 104 15.83 0.91 -10.63
C GLU A 104 16.47 -0.30 -9.93
N LEU A 105 17.75 -0.20 -9.56
CA LEU A 105 18.47 -1.27 -8.87
C LEU A 105 17.96 -1.48 -7.43
N GLN A 106 17.61 -0.39 -6.74
CA GLN A 106 17.06 -0.44 -5.37
C GLN A 106 15.63 -0.97 -5.33
N VAL A 107 14.82 -0.66 -6.35
CA VAL A 107 13.48 -1.24 -6.51
C VAL A 107 13.59 -2.73 -6.83
N GLY A 108 14.42 -3.12 -7.82
CA GLY A 108 14.62 -4.53 -8.18
C GLY A 108 15.06 -5.40 -7.00
N THR A 109 16.07 -4.95 -6.25
CA THR A 109 16.56 -5.66 -5.05
C THR A 109 15.52 -5.73 -3.93
N ARG A 110 14.73 -4.68 -3.70
CA ARG A 110 13.63 -4.74 -2.71
C ARG A 110 12.51 -5.68 -3.14
N LEU A 111 12.18 -5.73 -4.43
CA LEU A 111 11.16 -6.64 -4.95
C LEU A 111 11.59 -8.10 -4.82
N GLU A 112 12.85 -8.41 -5.12
CA GLU A 112 13.38 -9.76 -4.96
C GLU A 112 13.44 -10.20 -3.49
N THR A 113 13.81 -9.27 -2.59
CA THR A 113 13.86 -9.51 -1.14
C THR A 113 12.46 -9.74 -0.56
N ILE A 114 11.45 -8.99 -1.01
CA ILE A 114 10.05 -9.19 -0.59
C ILE A 114 9.52 -10.54 -1.10
N GLY A 115 9.80 -10.89 -2.36
CA GLY A 115 9.42 -12.19 -2.93
C GLY A 115 10.00 -13.36 -2.13
N LYS A 116 11.31 -13.35 -1.88
CA LYS A 116 11.98 -14.37 -1.06
C LYS A 116 11.47 -14.42 0.38
N ASN A 117 11.24 -13.28 1.02
CA ASN A 117 10.76 -13.26 2.42
C ASN A 117 9.33 -13.80 2.56
N VAL A 118 8.46 -13.54 1.58
CA VAL A 118 7.10 -14.08 1.56
C VAL A 118 7.11 -15.59 1.33
N GLU A 119 7.91 -16.07 0.37
CA GLU A 119 8.07 -17.50 0.10
C GLU A 119 8.66 -18.26 1.31
N THR A 120 9.72 -17.72 1.92
CA THR A 120 10.38 -18.34 3.08
C THR A 120 9.44 -18.39 4.29
N LYS A 121 8.75 -17.29 4.63
CA LYS A 121 7.82 -17.28 5.76
C LYS A 121 6.59 -18.16 5.55
N LEU A 122 6.12 -18.30 4.31
CA LEU A 122 5.00 -19.21 4.00
C LEU A 122 5.43 -20.67 4.16
N ASN A 123 6.62 -21.04 3.68
CA ASN A 123 7.16 -22.39 3.84
C ASN A 123 7.51 -22.74 5.29
N GLU A 124 8.03 -21.79 6.06
CA GLU A 124 8.30 -21.96 7.49
C GLU A 124 7.01 -22.17 8.29
N ASN A 125 5.98 -21.35 8.08
CA ASN A 125 4.69 -21.49 8.74
C ASN A 125 3.99 -22.82 8.39
N LEU A 126 4.11 -23.30 7.14
CA LEU A 126 3.58 -24.61 6.73
C LEU A 126 4.34 -25.77 7.39
N LYS A 127 5.68 -25.69 7.47
CA LYS A 127 6.50 -26.70 8.16
C LYS A 127 6.27 -26.71 9.67
N GLU A 128 6.08 -25.56 10.30
CA GLU A 128 5.70 -25.47 11.72
C GLU A 128 4.32 -26.08 11.96
N GLY A 129 3.35 -25.84 11.07
CA GLY A 129 2.03 -26.47 11.12
C GLY A 129 2.10 -28.00 11.05
N PHE A 130 2.93 -28.57 10.18
CA PHE A 130 3.15 -30.03 10.11
C PHE A 130 3.85 -30.58 11.35
N LYS A 131 4.85 -29.87 11.91
CA LYS A 131 5.50 -30.25 13.17
C LYS A 131 4.54 -30.22 14.37
N HIS A 132 3.56 -29.32 14.36
CA HIS A 132 2.55 -29.26 15.42
C HIS A 132 1.54 -30.42 15.30
N PHE A 133 1.21 -30.84 14.08
CA PHE A 133 0.40 -32.05 13.84
C PHE A 133 1.08 -33.32 14.36
N GLU A 134 2.40 -33.45 14.14
CA GLU A 134 3.21 -34.54 14.69
C GLU A 134 3.25 -34.52 16.22
N LYS A 135 3.36 -33.34 16.85
CA LYS A 135 3.28 -33.18 18.31
C LYS A 135 1.90 -33.52 18.87
N VAL A 136 0.81 -33.19 18.17
CA VAL A 136 -0.55 -33.55 18.61
C VAL A 136 -0.72 -35.08 18.60
N GLN A 137 -0.19 -35.75 17.58
CA GLN A 137 -0.16 -37.22 17.51
C GLN A 137 0.67 -37.83 18.65
N GLU A 138 1.85 -37.26 18.95
CA GLU A 138 2.68 -37.65 20.11
C GLU A 138 1.97 -37.40 21.45
N HIS A 139 1.25 -36.29 21.61
CA HIS A 139 0.50 -35.98 22.82
C HIS A 139 -0.71 -36.89 23.03
N LEU A 140 -1.41 -37.28 21.95
CA LEU A 140 -2.45 -38.30 21.98
C LEU A 140 -1.90 -39.66 22.41
N GLN A 141 -0.74 -40.06 21.89
CA GLN A 141 -0.04 -41.29 22.28
C GLN A 141 0.46 -41.26 23.73
N ALA A 142 0.98 -40.11 24.17
CA ALA A 142 1.45 -39.91 25.54
C ALA A 142 0.28 -39.88 26.55
N ALA A 143 -0.90 -39.40 26.13
CA ALA A 143 -2.13 -39.48 26.91
C ALA A 143 -2.61 -40.93 27.04
N GLU A 144 -2.62 -41.72 25.96
CA GLU A 144 -2.92 -43.17 26.02
C GLU A 144 -1.95 -43.90 26.97
N LEU A 145 -0.65 -43.60 26.91
CA LEU A 145 0.37 -44.21 27.77
C LEU A 145 0.24 -43.81 29.24
N LYS A 146 -0.06 -42.54 29.54
CA LYS A 146 -0.34 -42.11 30.93
C LYS A 146 -1.61 -42.75 31.48
N LEU A 147 -2.61 -43.01 30.64
CA LEU A 147 -3.86 -43.65 31.05
C LEU A 147 -3.68 -45.17 31.27
N ALA A 148 -2.82 -45.85 30.51
CA ALA A 148 -2.44 -47.24 30.78
C ALA A 148 -1.75 -47.42 32.15
N SER A 149 -1.09 -46.38 32.65
CA SER A 149 -0.44 -46.37 33.98
C SER A 149 -1.40 -46.08 35.15
N LEU A 150 -2.64 -45.66 34.89
CA LEU A 150 -3.67 -45.36 35.90
C LEU A 150 -4.64 -46.52 36.15
N ASN A 151 -4.11 -47.75 36.26
CA ASN A 151 -4.84 -48.93 36.73
C ASN A 151 -5.17 -48.82 38.24
N THR A 152 -6.09 -47.93 38.62
CA THR A 152 -6.69 -47.83 39.96
C THR A 152 -8.21 -48.04 39.89
N VAL A 153 -8.60 -49.15 39.28
CA VAL A 153 -10.00 -49.63 39.15
C VAL A 153 -10.68 -49.90 40.53
N GLY A 154 -9.95 -49.88 41.64
CA GLY A 154 -10.47 -50.23 42.97
C GLY A 154 -11.09 -49.08 43.81
N GLN A 155 -10.73 -47.81 43.59
CA GLN A 155 -11.14 -46.72 44.51
C GLN A 155 -12.44 -45.99 44.10
N SER A 156 -12.74 -45.87 42.80
CA SER A 156 -13.93 -45.16 42.31
C SER A 156 -15.26 -45.88 42.56
N ILE A 157 -15.22 -47.17 42.92
CA ILE A 157 -16.41 -48.03 43.07
C ILE A 157 -17.15 -47.76 44.39
N SER A 158 -16.43 -47.44 45.47
CA SER A 158 -17.02 -47.19 46.80
C SER A 158 -17.67 -45.80 46.90
N GLU A 159 -17.06 -44.78 46.30
CA GLU A 159 -17.63 -43.43 46.22
C GLU A 159 -18.91 -43.38 45.38
N LEU A 160 -18.93 -44.09 44.25
CA LEU A 160 -20.13 -44.21 43.41
C LEU A 160 -21.28 -44.90 44.17
N ASN A 161 -21.01 -46.01 44.88
CA ASN A 161 -22.04 -46.70 45.67
C ASN A 161 -22.61 -45.81 46.79
N ASN A 162 -21.78 -44.98 47.43
CA ASN A 162 -22.23 -44.04 48.46
C ASN A 162 -23.04 -42.86 47.90
N LEU A 163 -22.67 -42.34 46.72
CA LEU A 163 -23.43 -41.28 46.03
C LEU A 163 -24.78 -41.79 45.50
N LEU A 164 -24.86 -43.04 45.08
CA LEU A 164 -26.10 -43.65 44.57
C LEU A 164 -27.14 -43.98 45.65
N LYS A 165 -26.75 -44.03 46.93
CA LYS A 165 -27.68 -44.26 48.05
C LYS A 165 -28.53 -43.03 48.40
N LEU A 166 -28.20 -41.84 47.86
CA LEU A 166 -28.92 -40.61 48.13
C LEU A 166 -30.21 -40.50 47.28
N PRO A 167 -31.40 -40.36 47.90
CA PRO A 167 -32.70 -40.37 47.18
C PRO A 167 -32.90 -39.22 46.17
N HIS A 168 -32.18 -38.11 46.33
CA HIS A 168 -32.30 -36.88 45.53
C HIS A 168 -31.48 -36.88 44.24
N LEU A 169 -30.57 -37.84 44.05
CA LEU A 169 -29.73 -37.99 42.85
C LEU A 169 -30.32 -38.97 41.81
N ARG A 170 -31.59 -39.36 41.98
CA ARG A 170 -32.26 -40.46 41.26
C ARG A 170 -32.46 -40.29 39.76
N GLY A 171 -32.28 -39.09 39.20
CA GLY A 171 -32.48 -38.82 37.77
C GLY A 171 -31.42 -37.90 37.15
N GLY A 172 -31.02 -36.84 37.86
CA GLY A 172 -30.15 -35.80 37.30
C GLY A 172 -28.64 -36.00 37.49
N PHE A 173 -28.16 -37.08 38.12
CA PHE A 173 -26.71 -37.24 38.36
C PHE A 173 -25.90 -37.31 37.06
N GLY A 174 -26.42 -38.05 36.06
CA GLY A 174 -25.78 -38.16 34.75
C GLY A 174 -25.76 -36.81 34.02
N GLU A 175 -26.90 -36.12 33.99
CA GLU A 175 -27.04 -34.79 33.37
C GLU A 175 -26.16 -33.74 34.06
N ALA A 176 -26.12 -33.69 35.39
CA ALA A 176 -25.29 -32.74 36.13
C ALA A 176 -23.78 -33.00 35.92
N THR A 177 -23.38 -34.27 35.80
CA THR A 177 -22.00 -34.63 35.49
C THR A 177 -21.64 -34.22 34.06
N LEU A 178 -22.55 -34.45 33.11
CA LEU A 178 -22.39 -34.04 31.72
C LEU A 178 -22.28 -32.52 31.60
N GLU A 179 -23.19 -31.78 32.23
CA GLU A 179 -23.19 -30.31 32.26
C GLU A 179 -21.87 -29.76 32.79
N ARG A 180 -21.38 -30.31 33.91
CA ARG A 180 -20.09 -29.90 34.48
C ARG A 180 -18.93 -30.15 33.52
N LEU A 181 -18.86 -31.35 32.91
CA LEU A 181 -17.79 -31.67 31.95
C LEU A 181 -17.83 -30.75 30.72
N LEU A 182 -19.02 -30.42 30.22
CA LEU A 182 -19.15 -29.47 29.11
C LEU A 182 -18.66 -28.08 29.53
N ALA A 183 -19.01 -27.60 30.71
CA ALA A 183 -18.57 -26.31 31.22
C ALA A 183 -17.06 -26.24 31.49
N ASP A 184 -16.46 -27.33 31.96
CA ASP A 184 -15.02 -27.39 32.28
C ASP A 184 -14.14 -27.40 31.01
N PHE A 185 -14.63 -27.99 29.90
CA PHE A 185 -13.84 -28.20 28.68
C PHE A 185 -14.23 -27.33 27.49
N LEU A 186 -15.44 -26.76 27.46
CA LEU A 186 -15.94 -25.96 26.35
C LEU A 186 -16.41 -24.58 26.81
N PRO A 187 -16.24 -23.53 25.99
CA PRO A 187 -16.80 -22.22 26.29
C PRO A 187 -18.34 -22.24 26.25
N SER A 188 -18.99 -21.32 26.95
CA SER A 188 -20.45 -21.26 27.12
C SER A 188 -21.27 -21.13 25.82
N GLY A 189 -20.63 -20.78 24.70
CA GLY A 189 -21.27 -20.75 23.38
C GLY A 189 -21.09 -22.02 22.53
N ALA A 190 -20.22 -22.94 22.93
CA ALA A 190 -19.87 -24.13 22.15
C ALA A 190 -20.75 -25.35 22.47
N TYR A 191 -21.65 -25.26 23.44
CA TYR A 191 -22.63 -26.31 23.74
C TYR A 191 -23.97 -25.71 24.15
N GLU A 192 -25.00 -26.54 24.20
CA GLU A 192 -26.34 -26.17 24.68
C GLU A 192 -26.99 -27.37 25.37
N LEU A 193 -27.60 -27.16 26.52
CA LEU A 193 -28.27 -28.20 27.30
C LEU A 193 -29.76 -28.26 26.92
N GLN A 194 -30.36 -29.44 27.06
CA GLN A 194 -31.81 -29.66 26.85
C GLN A 194 -32.28 -29.16 25.47
N TYR A 195 -31.47 -29.42 24.45
CA TYR A 195 -31.62 -28.91 23.10
C TYR A 195 -32.69 -29.69 22.32
N GLN A 196 -33.56 -28.98 21.62
CA GLN A 196 -34.56 -29.60 20.75
C GLN A 196 -34.02 -29.75 19.33
N ILE A 197 -33.80 -30.99 18.90
CA ILE A 197 -33.32 -31.28 17.55
C ILE A 197 -34.44 -31.03 16.54
N ALA A 198 -34.13 -30.29 15.47
CA ALA A 198 -35.07 -30.03 14.39
C ALA A 198 -35.60 -31.36 13.80
N GLY A 199 -36.92 -31.45 13.64
CA GLY A 199 -37.58 -32.69 13.19
C GLY A 199 -37.73 -33.77 14.26
N SER A 200 -37.33 -33.52 15.50
CA SER A 200 -37.62 -34.36 16.67
C SER A 200 -38.52 -33.62 17.66
N THR A 201 -39.46 -34.34 18.28
CA THR A 201 -40.30 -33.80 19.36
C THR A 201 -39.61 -33.88 20.73
N GLU A 202 -38.46 -34.54 20.80
CA GLU A 202 -37.75 -34.86 22.03
C GLU A 202 -36.52 -33.95 22.19
N ARG A 203 -36.17 -33.67 23.44
CA ARG A 203 -34.97 -32.90 23.80
C ARG A 203 -33.83 -33.85 24.12
N VAL A 204 -32.65 -33.56 23.58
CA VAL A 204 -31.42 -34.24 23.95
C VAL A 204 -30.77 -33.51 25.12
N ASP A 205 -30.13 -34.25 26.02
CA ASP A 205 -29.56 -33.70 27.26
C ASP A 205 -28.53 -32.60 26.99
N ALA A 206 -27.68 -32.79 25.98
CA ALA A 206 -26.79 -31.74 25.49
C ALA A 206 -26.47 -31.88 24.00
N VAL A 207 -26.07 -30.76 23.40
CA VAL A 207 -25.43 -30.74 22.08
C VAL A 207 -24.12 -29.95 22.15
N VAL A 208 -23.10 -30.43 21.45
CA VAL A 208 -21.87 -29.67 21.19
C VAL A 208 -21.98 -29.07 19.80
N LYS A 209 -21.81 -27.75 19.69
CA LYS A 209 -21.90 -27.00 18.43
C LYS A 209 -20.57 -27.14 17.70
N LEU A 210 -20.58 -27.78 16.54
CA LEU A 210 -19.46 -27.84 15.60
C LEU A 210 -19.68 -26.81 14.49
N SER A 211 -18.68 -26.58 13.64
CA SER A 211 -18.69 -25.50 12.64
C SER A 211 -19.88 -25.49 11.66
N ARG A 212 -20.52 -26.64 11.43
CA ARG A 212 -21.66 -26.80 10.50
C ARG A 212 -22.78 -27.71 11.00
N GLN A 213 -22.55 -28.43 12.10
CA GLN A 213 -23.44 -29.46 12.62
C GLN A 213 -23.40 -29.44 14.14
N ILE A 214 -24.37 -30.06 14.79
CA ILE A 214 -24.39 -30.25 16.24
C ILE A 214 -24.21 -31.72 16.59
N LEU A 215 -23.35 -32.02 17.57
CA LEU A 215 -23.12 -33.37 18.08
C LEU A 215 -24.06 -33.64 19.27
N PRO A 216 -25.05 -34.53 19.15
CA PRO A 216 -25.94 -34.87 20.26
C PRO A 216 -25.26 -35.74 21.30
N ILE A 217 -25.49 -35.44 22.58
CA ILE A 217 -25.00 -36.22 23.72
C ILE A 217 -26.19 -36.49 24.65
N ASP A 218 -26.52 -37.76 24.83
CA ASP A 218 -27.61 -38.21 25.70
C ASP A 218 -27.04 -39.02 26.86
N SER A 219 -27.36 -38.62 28.09
CA SER A 219 -26.95 -39.30 29.31
C SER A 219 -27.93 -40.41 29.65
N LYS A 220 -27.37 -41.60 29.94
CA LYS A 220 -28.16 -42.71 30.46
C LYS A 220 -27.45 -43.37 31.62
N PHE A 221 -28.12 -43.41 32.75
CA PHE A 221 -27.64 -44.10 33.94
C PHE A 221 -28.61 -45.22 34.35
N PRO A 222 -28.44 -46.45 33.84
CA PRO A 222 -29.28 -47.60 34.15
C PRO A 222 -29.00 -48.17 35.54
N ARG A 223 -29.35 -47.40 36.58
CA ARG A 223 -29.06 -47.77 37.98
C ARG A 223 -29.51 -49.19 38.33
N GLU A 224 -30.70 -49.58 37.89
CA GLU A 224 -31.29 -50.89 38.20
C GLU A 224 -30.53 -52.05 37.55
N GLN A 225 -29.90 -51.83 36.40
CA GLN A 225 -29.08 -52.81 35.70
C GLN A 225 -27.63 -52.77 36.20
N VAL A 226 -27.21 -51.65 36.79
CA VAL A 226 -25.86 -51.43 37.33
C VAL A 226 -25.69 -52.00 38.73
N LEU A 227 -26.68 -51.83 39.62
CA LEU A 227 -26.62 -52.33 41.00
C LEU A 227 -26.30 -53.85 41.10
N PRO A 228 -26.98 -54.72 40.31
CA PRO A 228 -26.74 -56.15 40.35
C PRO A 228 -25.34 -56.57 39.89
N LEU A 229 -24.66 -55.76 39.06
CA LEU A 229 -23.28 -56.02 38.64
C LEU A 229 -22.29 -55.92 39.80
N PHE A 230 -22.63 -55.14 40.83
CA PHE A 230 -21.80 -54.95 42.01
C PHE A 230 -22.21 -55.87 43.16
N GLU A 231 -23.52 -55.97 43.43
CA GLU A 231 -24.07 -56.72 44.56
C GLU A 231 -23.90 -58.24 44.39
N ASN A 232 -23.98 -58.75 43.15
CA ASN A 232 -23.90 -60.18 42.86
C ASN A 232 -22.52 -60.62 42.37
N SER A 233 -21.46 -59.85 42.66
CA SER A 233 -20.09 -60.10 42.18
C SER A 233 -19.50 -61.46 42.60
N GLN A 234 -20.11 -62.14 43.59
CA GLN A 234 -19.69 -63.47 44.06
C GLN A 234 -20.45 -64.63 43.41
N ASP A 235 -21.54 -64.37 42.66
CA ASP A 235 -22.28 -65.39 41.92
C ASP A 235 -22.11 -65.19 40.39
N PRO A 236 -21.33 -66.06 39.72
CA PRO A 236 -21.08 -65.95 38.29
C PRO A 236 -22.36 -65.97 37.42
N ALA A 237 -23.41 -66.71 37.83
CA ALA A 237 -24.63 -66.83 37.05
C ALA A 237 -25.48 -65.55 37.15
N ALA A 238 -25.63 -65.01 38.35
CA ALA A 238 -26.32 -63.74 38.59
C ALA A 238 -25.59 -62.56 37.92
N LEU A 239 -24.25 -62.56 37.95
CA LEU A 239 -23.43 -61.55 37.27
C LEU A 239 -23.62 -61.58 35.75
N GLU A 240 -23.69 -62.77 35.15
CA GLU A 240 -23.93 -62.93 33.71
C GLU A 240 -25.34 -62.48 33.32
N GLN A 241 -26.35 -62.76 34.15
CA GLN A 241 -27.71 -62.26 33.95
C GLN A 241 -27.75 -60.72 34.01
N ALA A 242 -27.08 -60.11 34.98
CA ALA A 242 -26.99 -58.64 35.11
C ALA A 242 -26.35 -58.01 33.86
N ARG A 243 -25.30 -58.62 33.31
CA ARG A 243 -24.64 -58.16 32.06
C ARG A 243 -25.55 -58.23 30.85
N ARG A 244 -26.39 -59.27 30.74
CA ARG A 244 -27.39 -59.39 29.67
C ARG A 244 -28.43 -58.27 29.76
N LEU A 245 -28.97 -58.03 30.96
CA LEU A 245 -29.94 -56.95 31.19
C LEU A 245 -29.36 -55.57 30.86
N LEU A 246 -28.11 -55.32 31.25
CA LEU A 246 -27.40 -54.09 30.86
C LEU A 246 -27.26 -53.99 29.34
N SER A 247 -26.86 -55.08 28.68
CA SER A 247 -26.67 -55.10 27.23
C SER A 247 -27.97 -54.79 26.48
N ASP A 248 -29.09 -55.37 26.90
CA ASP A 248 -30.40 -55.13 26.28
C ASP A 248 -30.91 -53.70 26.52
N PHE A 249 -30.66 -53.16 27.73
CA PHE A 249 -30.94 -51.76 28.02
C PHE A 249 -30.15 -50.83 27.10
N VAL A 250 -28.83 -51.02 26.99
CA VAL A 250 -27.96 -50.16 26.17
C VAL A 250 -28.34 -50.23 24.70
N LYS A 251 -28.66 -51.42 24.17
CA LYS A 251 -29.19 -51.57 22.79
C LYS A 251 -30.47 -50.78 22.59
N THR A 252 -31.39 -50.82 23.55
CA THR A 252 -32.66 -50.09 23.48
C THR A 252 -32.44 -48.58 23.49
N GLN A 253 -31.57 -48.09 24.36
CA GLN A 253 -31.23 -46.67 24.42
C GLN A 253 -30.51 -46.19 23.15
N ALA A 254 -29.55 -46.96 22.64
CA ALA A 254 -28.86 -46.63 21.39
C ALA A 254 -29.83 -46.52 20.20
N LYS A 255 -30.80 -47.44 20.09
CA LYS A 255 -31.85 -47.35 19.05
C LYS A 255 -32.71 -46.09 19.22
N SER A 256 -33.09 -45.76 20.45
CA SER A 256 -33.85 -44.55 20.77
C SER A 256 -33.06 -43.28 20.38
N ILE A 257 -31.80 -43.18 20.80
CA ILE A 257 -30.89 -42.06 20.49
C ILE A 257 -30.73 -41.90 18.98
N ALA A 258 -30.45 -42.99 18.27
CA ALA A 258 -30.28 -42.97 16.82
C ALA A 258 -31.55 -42.43 16.11
N THR A 259 -32.73 -42.90 16.52
CA THR A 259 -34.00 -42.50 15.92
C THR A 259 -34.38 -41.06 16.24
N LYS A 260 -34.14 -40.62 17.48
CA LYS A 260 -34.55 -39.29 17.95
C LYS A 260 -33.58 -38.21 17.48
N TYR A 261 -32.27 -38.48 17.50
CA TYR A 261 -31.25 -37.43 17.51
C TYR A 261 -30.27 -37.47 16.32
N ILE A 262 -30.12 -38.59 15.61
CA ILE A 262 -29.24 -38.65 14.43
C ILE A 262 -30.03 -38.28 13.18
N ARG A 263 -30.00 -36.99 12.83
CA ARG A 263 -30.71 -36.37 11.71
C ARG A 263 -29.80 -35.40 10.94
N PRO A 264 -28.87 -35.91 10.08
CA PRO A 264 -27.96 -35.07 9.30
C PRO A 264 -28.66 -34.01 8.45
N ASP A 265 -29.82 -34.35 7.86
CA ASP A 265 -30.62 -33.43 7.06
C ASP A 265 -31.21 -32.26 7.88
N CYS A 266 -31.25 -32.40 9.21
CA CYS A 266 -31.72 -31.41 10.16
C CYS A 266 -30.58 -30.72 10.93
N GLY A 267 -29.32 -30.91 10.48
CA GLY A 267 -28.15 -30.21 11.02
C GLY A 267 -27.43 -30.90 12.19
N THR A 268 -27.80 -32.12 12.55
CA THR A 268 -27.00 -32.91 13.52
C THR A 268 -25.85 -33.61 12.83
N THR A 269 -24.86 -34.08 13.59
CA THR A 269 -23.87 -35.04 13.07
C THR A 269 -24.53 -36.35 12.67
N ASP A 270 -23.80 -37.15 11.89
CA ASP A 270 -24.22 -38.51 11.54
C ASP A 270 -24.00 -39.51 12.68
N MET A 271 -23.54 -39.05 13.84
CA MET A 271 -23.36 -39.86 15.05
C MET A 271 -23.89 -39.13 16.29
N ALA A 272 -24.09 -39.87 17.38
CA ALA A 272 -24.41 -39.33 18.69
C ALA A 272 -23.60 -40.03 19.79
N LEU A 273 -23.40 -39.35 20.92
CA LEU A 273 -22.72 -39.90 22.08
C LEU A 273 -23.73 -40.36 23.14
N LEU A 274 -23.52 -41.58 23.64
CA LEU A 274 -24.21 -42.13 24.80
C LEU A 274 -23.32 -41.93 26.03
N PHE A 275 -23.63 -40.94 26.85
CA PHE A 275 -22.86 -40.64 28.05
C PHE A 275 -23.25 -41.55 29.22
N LEU A 276 -22.27 -42.33 29.71
CA LEU A 276 -22.38 -43.22 30.85
C LEU A 276 -21.59 -42.60 32.01
N PRO A 277 -22.23 -42.08 33.07
CA PRO A 277 -21.56 -41.28 34.11
C PRO A 277 -20.70 -42.10 35.09
N SER A 278 -20.30 -43.32 34.70
CA SER A 278 -19.45 -44.21 35.47
C SER A 278 -18.49 -44.93 34.53
N GLU A 279 -17.19 -44.88 34.86
CA GLU A 279 -16.18 -45.63 34.12
C GLU A 279 -16.43 -47.12 34.14
N THR A 280 -16.81 -47.67 35.29
CA THR A 280 -17.09 -49.10 35.42
C THR A 280 -18.24 -49.53 34.52
N LEU A 281 -19.29 -48.71 34.42
CA LEU A 281 -20.40 -48.97 33.51
C LEU A 281 -19.96 -48.93 32.05
N TYR A 282 -19.16 -47.93 31.68
CA TYR A 282 -18.59 -47.83 30.34
C TYR A 282 -17.74 -49.07 29.99
N PHE A 283 -16.88 -49.52 30.91
CA PHE A 283 -16.07 -50.73 30.71
C PHE A 283 -16.91 -51.98 30.53
N GLU A 284 -18.00 -52.17 31.28
CA GLU A 284 -18.90 -53.31 31.09
C GLU A 284 -19.58 -53.29 29.71
N VAL A 285 -19.87 -52.10 29.17
CA VAL A 285 -20.43 -51.95 27.83
C VAL A 285 -19.41 -52.28 26.74
N ILE A 286 -18.19 -51.71 26.80
CA ILE A 286 -17.18 -51.92 25.75
C ILE A 286 -16.51 -53.30 25.81
N ARG A 287 -16.54 -53.96 26.97
CA ARG A 287 -16.03 -55.34 27.14
C ARG A 287 -16.81 -56.34 26.30
N ASN A 288 -18.09 -56.08 26.05
CA ASN A 288 -18.92 -56.89 25.16
C ASN A 288 -18.77 -56.37 23.71
N GLY A 289 -17.87 -57.00 22.94
CA GLY A 289 -17.59 -56.60 21.55
C GLY A 289 -18.83 -56.63 20.64
N GLU A 290 -19.72 -57.61 20.81
CA GLU A 290 -20.96 -57.69 20.02
C GLU A 290 -21.94 -56.55 20.36
N LEU A 291 -22.03 -56.17 21.63
CA LEU A 291 -22.83 -55.02 22.06
C LEU A 291 -22.26 -53.73 21.47
N PHE A 292 -20.95 -53.52 21.60
CA PHE A 292 -20.27 -52.35 21.07
C PHE A 292 -20.44 -52.22 19.54
N GLU A 293 -20.29 -53.32 18.81
CA GLU A 293 -20.51 -53.34 17.36
C GLU A 293 -21.97 -53.03 17.01
N ALA A 294 -22.93 -53.60 17.74
CA ALA A 294 -24.35 -53.39 17.51
C ALA A 294 -24.77 -51.93 17.68
N ILE A 295 -24.26 -51.23 18.72
CA ILE A 295 -24.57 -49.80 18.93
C ILE A 295 -23.77 -48.91 17.97
N SER A 296 -22.55 -49.28 17.61
CA SER A 296 -21.74 -48.56 16.62
C SER A 296 -22.38 -48.59 15.22
N LYS A 297 -23.06 -49.69 14.84
CA LYS A 297 -23.86 -49.76 13.59
C LYS A 297 -25.02 -48.77 13.57
N LEU A 298 -25.53 -48.38 14.74
CA LEU A 298 -26.53 -47.33 14.90
C LEU A 298 -25.91 -45.92 14.95
N LYS A 299 -24.59 -45.83 14.78
CA LYS A 299 -23.79 -44.60 14.89
C LYS A 299 -23.91 -43.93 16.28
N VAL A 300 -24.11 -44.75 17.32
CA VAL A 300 -24.13 -44.30 18.71
C VAL A 300 -22.89 -44.83 19.42
N PHE A 301 -22.08 -43.92 19.97
CA PHE A 301 -20.82 -44.26 20.63
C PHE A 301 -20.92 -44.05 22.14
N PRO A 302 -20.65 -45.09 22.96
CA PRO A 302 -20.64 -44.93 24.41
C PRO A 302 -19.41 -44.11 24.83
N VAL A 303 -19.58 -43.23 25.81
CA VAL A 303 -18.50 -42.44 26.39
C VAL A 303 -18.65 -42.36 27.91
N SER A 304 -17.53 -42.47 28.62
CA SER A 304 -17.43 -42.25 30.06
C SER A 304 -17.01 -40.81 30.39
N PRO A 305 -16.91 -40.40 31.67
CA PRO A 305 -16.36 -39.10 32.03
C PRO A 305 -14.97 -38.83 31.43
N ASN A 306 -14.03 -39.79 31.46
CA ASN A 306 -12.71 -39.56 30.91
C ASN A 306 -12.73 -39.56 29.38
N THR A 307 -13.42 -40.51 28.76
CA THR A 307 -13.51 -40.56 27.29
C THR A 307 -14.20 -39.32 26.74
N LEU A 308 -15.25 -38.83 27.40
CA LEU A 308 -15.91 -37.59 27.03
C LEU A 308 -14.98 -36.40 27.20
N SER A 309 -14.27 -36.28 28.33
CA SER A 309 -13.29 -35.19 28.57
C SER A 309 -12.23 -35.11 27.45
N ILE A 310 -11.66 -36.26 27.08
CA ILE A 310 -10.68 -36.34 25.98
C ILE A 310 -11.32 -35.93 24.65
N SER A 311 -12.54 -36.40 24.39
CA SER A 311 -13.27 -36.07 23.16
C SER A 311 -13.59 -34.58 23.07
N LEU A 312 -14.05 -33.96 24.17
CA LEU A 312 -14.34 -32.53 24.25
C LEU A 312 -13.08 -31.70 24.06
N HIS A 313 -11.96 -32.11 24.66
CA HIS A 313 -10.67 -31.44 24.47
C HIS A 313 -10.20 -31.52 23.01
N ALA A 314 -10.31 -32.69 22.38
CA ALA A 314 -10.00 -32.86 20.96
C ALA A 314 -10.91 -32.00 20.07
N ILE A 315 -12.20 -31.90 20.40
CA ILE A 315 -13.14 -31.01 19.70
C ILE A 315 -12.73 -29.54 19.86
N ALA A 316 -12.37 -29.11 21.07
CA ALA A 316 -11.92 -27.74 21.33
C ALA A 316 -10.67 -27.37 20.50
N ILE A 317 -9.66 -28.24 20.49
CA ILE A 317 -8.46 -28.06 19.66
C ILE A 317 -8.81 -28.02 18.17
N ALA A 318 -9.68 -28.92 17.71
CA ALA A 318 -10.10 -28.97 16.31
C ALA A 318 -10.84 -27.68 15.90
N GLN A 319 -11.64 -27.10 16.79
CA GLN A 319 -12.32 -25.82 16.54
C GLN A 319 -11.34 -24.66 16.47
N GLU A 320 -10.41 -24.54 17.41
CA GLU A 320 -9.36 -23.52 17.40
C GLU A 320 -8.54 -23.60 16.10
N TYR A 321 -8.17 -24.82 15.70
CA TYR A 321 -7.46 -25.04 14.44
C TYR A 321 -8.31 -24.66 13.21
N TYR A 322 -9.60 -24.99 13.21
CA TYR A 322 -10.51 -24.63 12.11
C TYR A 322 -10.66 -23.10 11.98
N GLU A 323 -10.75 -22.38 13.09
CA GLU A 323 -10.77 -20.92 13.11
C GLU A 323 -9.45 -20.33 12.61
N MET A 324 -8.31 -20.88 13.04
CA MET A 324 -6.99 -20.48 12.55
C MET A 324 -6.87 -20.71 11.04
N ALA A 325 -7.26 -21.89 10.54
CA ALA A 325 -7.20 -22.24 9.13
C ALA A 325 -8.08 -21.31 8.26
N ARG A 326 -9.28 -20.94 8.73
CA ARG A 326 -10.10 -19.91 8.06
C ARG A 326 -9.41 -18.56 7.99
N GLY A 327 -8.70 -18.16 9.06
CA GLY A 327 -7.89 -16.94 9.06
C GLY A 327 -6.79 -16.96 8.00
N VAL A 328 -6.14 -18.12 7.81
CA VAL A 328 -5.09 -18.32 6.80
C VAL A 328 -5.65 -18.27 5.37
N GLU A 329 -6.80 -18.89 5.10
CA GLU A 329 -7.42 -18.86 3.76
C GLU A 329 -7.75 -17.44 3.30
N LYS A 330 -8.34 -16.63 4.19
CA LYS A 330 -8.60 -15.21 3.93
C LYS A 330 -7.30 -14.44 3.66
N THR A 331 -6.26 -14.73 4.43
CA THR A 331 -4.93 -14.12 4.25
C THR A 331 -4.32 -14.48 2.88
N ILE A 332 -4.45 -15.74 2.44
CA ILE A 332 -4.00 -16.16 1.09
C ILE A 332 -4.79 -15.45 0.00
N GLU A 333 -6.10 -15.25 0.17
CA GLU A 333 -6.92 -14.53 -0.79
C GLU A 333 -6.51 -13.05 -0.90
N ASP A 334 -6.23 -12.41 0.24
CA ASP A 334 -5.76 -11.03 0.30
C ASP A 334 -4.37 -10.88 -0.33
N VAL A 335 -3.46 -11.86 -0.12
CA VAL A 335 -2.16 -11.93 -0.81
C VAL A 335 -2.34 -12.09 -2.33
N LYS A 336 -3.29 -12.92 -2.79
CA LYS A 336 -3.60 -13.04 -4.23
C LYS A 336 -4.16 -11.75 -4.83
N LYS A 337 -4.94 -10.98 -4.07
CA LYS A 337 -5.43 -9.65 -4.50
C LYS A 337 -4.27 -8.66 -4.59
N ALA A 338 -3.42 -8.61 -3.57
CA ALA A 338 -2.23 -7.76 -3.56
C ALA A 338 -1.30 -8.05 -4.76
N ARG A 339 -1.06 -9.34 -5.08
CA ARG A 339 -0.26 -9.73 -6.24
C ARG A 339 -0.86 -9.22 -7.57
N ARG A 340 -2.18 -9.35 -7.76
CA ARG A 340 -2.85 -8.81 -8.98
C ARG A 340 -2.71 -7.29 -9.11
N HIS A 341 -2.82 -6.57 -7.99
CA HIS A 341 -2.59 -5.12 -7.97
C HIS A 341 -1.14 -4.80 -8.32
N PHE A 342 -0.20 -5.62 -7.86
CA PHE A 342 1.22 -5.47 -8.16
C PHE A 342 1.54 -5.68 -9.65
N GLU A 343 0.99 -6.73 -10.27
CA GLU A 343 1.12 -6.98 -11.72
C GLU A 343 0.52 -5.84 -12.55
N HIS A 344 -0.57 -5.21 -12.07
CA HIS A 344 -1.14 -4.03 -12.74
C HIS A 344 -0.23 -2.80 -12.62
N PHE A 345 0.35 -2.57 -11.44
CA PHE A 345 1.31 -1.49 -11.21
C PHE A 345 2.56 -1.66 -12.07
N GLU A 346 3.12 -2.87 -12.15
CA GLU A 346 4.29 -3.19 -13.00
C GLU A 346 4.03 -2.81 -14.45
N LYS A 347 2.88 -3.20 -15.03
CA LYS A 347 2.51 -2.81 -16.40
C LYS A 347 2.43 -1.29 -16.59
N LYS A 348 1.86 -0.57 -15.62
CA LYS A 348 1.76 0.89 -15.67
C LYS A 348 3.14 1.56 -15.57
N PHE A 349 4.01 1.00 -14.74
CA PHE A 349 5.38 1.47 -14.61
C PHE A 349 6.18 1.25 -15.90
N ASP A 350 5.99 0.12 -16.56
CA ASP A 350 6.55 -0.19 -17.89
C ASP A 350 6.07 0.78 -18.97
N GLU A 351 4.79 1.14 -18.97
CA GLU A 351 4.22 2.16 -19.86
C GLU A 351 4.88 3.52 -19.65
N ILE A 352 5.12 3.90 -18.41
CA ILE A 352 5.83 5.15 -18.05
C ILE A 352 7.27 5.10 -18.57
N GLY A 353 7.99 3.99 -18.36
CA GLY A 353 9.35 3.80 -18.87
C GLY A 353 9.43 3.94 -20.40
N LYS A 354 8.44 3.39 -21.12
CA LYS A 354 8.32 3.57 -22.59
C LYS A 354 8.04 5.03 -22.97
N GLY A 355 7.16 5.71 -22.22
CA GLY A 355 6.86 7.12 -22.45
C GLY A 355 8.07 8.04 -22.25
N LEU A 356 8.86 7.75 -21.21
CA LEU A 356 10.08 8.51 -20.91
C LEU A 356 11.15 8.31 -22.00
N ARG A 357 11.32 7.08 -22.48
CA ARG A 357 12.26 6.80 -23.59
C ARG A 357 11.87 7.56 -24.86
N LYS A 358 10.57 7.60 -25.19
CA LYS A 358 10.07 8.42 -26.31
C LYS A 358 10.33 9.92 -26.10
N ALA A 359 10.17 10.41 -24.87
CA ALA A 359 10.46 11.80 -24.55
C ALA A 359 11.95 12.11 -24.69
N GLN A 360 12.83 11.20 -24.27
CA GLN A 360 14.28 11.30 -24.48
C GLN A 360 14.64 11.30 -25.97
N GLU A 361 14.10 10.37 -26.76
CA GLU A 361 14.31 10.31 -28.22
C GLU A 361 13.84 11.61 -28.90
N ALA A 362 12.68 12.13 -28.49
CA ALA A 362 12.16 13.41 -29.00
C ALA A 362 13.06 14.60 -28.63
N PHE A 363 13.61 14.60 -27.40
CA PHE A 363 14.56 15.61 -26.95
C PHE A 363 15.88 15.57 -27.74
N GLU A 364 16.47 14.39 -27.93
CA GLU A 364 17.68 14.19 -28.75
C GLU A 364 17.46 14.59 -30.22
N THR A 365 16.28 14.26 -30.76
CA THR A 365 15.87 14.66 -32.11
C THR A 365 15.75 16.18 -32.21
N ALA A 366 15.05 16.83 -31.27
CA ALA A 366 14.92 18.28 -31.23
C ALA A 366 16.28 18.98 -31.09
N HIS A 367 17.18 18.45 -30.27
CA HIS A 367 18.54 18.95 -30.10
C HIS A 367 19.33 18.88 -31.42
N THR A 368 19.25 17.76 -32.14
CA THR A 368 19.87 17.58 -33.46
C THR A 368 19.31 18.56 -34.49
N HIS A 369 17.98 18.72 -34.56
CA HIS A 369 17.33 19.69 -35.44
C HIS A 369 17.71 21.14 -35.11
N LEU A 370 17.83 21.49 -33.83
CA LEU A 370 18.33 22.81 -33.39
C LEU A 370 19.75 23.07 -33.88
N GLY A 371 20.65 22.09 -33.80
CA GLY A 371 22.01 22.21 -34.35
C GLY A 371 22.03 22.39 -35.87
N HIS A 372 21.16 21.69 -36.59
CA HIS A 372 21.00 21.88 -38.04
C HIS A 372 20.37 23.22 -38.40
N TYR A 373 19.42 23.72 -37.60
CA TYR A 373 18.80 25.03 -37.77
C TYR A 373 19.80 26.15 -37.51
N GLU A 374 20.61 26.05 -36.44
CA GLU A 374 21.71 26.98 -36.16
C GLU A 374 22.68 27.04 -37.35
N THR A 375 23.06 25.89 -37.91
CA THR A 375 23.94 25.79 -39.09
C THR A 375 23.29 26.35 -40.37
N SER A 376 22.00 26.14 -40.56
CA SER A 376 21.25 26.59 -41.74
C SER A 376 20.95 28.09 -41.69
N VAL A 377 20.62 28.61 -40.51
CA VAL A 377 20.47 30.05 -40.24
C VAL A 377 21.81 30.75 -40.39
N PHE A 378 22.93 30.15 -39.93
CA PHE A 378 24.29 30.67 -40.17
C PHE A 378 24.63 30.75 -41.67
N ARG A 379 24.11 29.82 -42.48
CA ARG A 379 24.30 29.80 -43.94
C ARG A 379 23.34 30.71 -44.71
N LEU A 380 22.12 30.94 -44.21
CA LEU A 380 21.08 31.70 -44.89
C LEU A 380 21.08 33.19 -44.51
N VAL A 381 21.51 33.56 -43.30
CA VAL A 381 21.29 34.93 -42.77
C VAL A 381 22.39 35.91 -43.12
N GLY A 382 23.63 35.53 -43.46
CA GLY A 382 24.68 36.45 -43.95
C GLY A 382 24.46 37.94 -43.60
N GLU A 383 24.45 38.25 -42.29
CA GLU A 383 23.87 39.47 -41.67
C GLU A 383 22.39 39.78 -41.93
N THR A 384 21.58 39.71 -40.87
CA THR A 384 20.74 40.83 -40.34
C THR A 384 19.90 40.31 -39.15
N GLN A 385 20.11 40.87 -37.96
CA GLN A 385 19.20 40.74 -36.82
C GLN A 385 18.27 41.94 -36.83
N ASP A 386 16.97 41.72 -37.03
CA ASP A 386 15.97 42.62 -36.50
C ASP A 386 14.71 41.86 -36.06
N ALA A 387 14.24 42.25 -34.87
CA ALA A 387 12.97 41.98 -34.20
C ALA A 387 12.47 40.52 -34.03
N MET A 388 12.43 40.06 -32.77
CA MET A 388 11.17 39.70 -32.10
C MET A 388 11.38 39.47 -30.59
N GLU A 389 10.66 40.24 -29.77
CA GLU A 389 10.52 40.03 -28.32
C GLU A 389 9.88 38.66 -27.99
N PRO A 390 10.30 37.96 -26.92
CA PRO A 390 9.59 36.78 -26.42
C PRO A 390 8.49 37.17 -25.43
N THR A 391 7.24 36.81 -25.74
CA THR A 391 6.13 36.78 -24.78
C THR A 391 6.41 35.72 -23.72
N ALA A 392 6.43 36.12 -22.44
CA ALA A 392 6.69 35.25 -21.30
C ALA A 392 5.56 34.23 -21.06
N LEU A 393 5.90 32.95 -20.88
CA LEU A 393 5.01 31.93 -20.32
C LEU A 393 5.08 31.96 -18.78
N PRO A 394 3.96 31.71 -18.07
CA PRO A 394 3.87 31.90 -16.62
C PRO A 394 4.61 30.80 -15.86
N ALA A 395 5.22 31.19 -14.73
CA ALA A 395 5.98 30.30 -13.86
C ALA A 395 5.07 29.22 -13.22
N PRO A 396 5.59 27.99 -13.03
CA PRO A 396 4.82 26.91 -12.42
C PRO A 396 4.56 27.17 -10.92
N PRO A 397 3.43 26.70 -10.37
CA PRO A 397 3.06 26.92 -8.98
C PRO A 397 4.00 26.17 -8.03
N THR A 398 4.42 26.87 -6.98
CA THR A 398 5.26 26.34 -5.91
C THR A 398 4.53 25.26 -5.09
N PRO A 399 5.19 24.14 -4.77
CA PRO A 399 4.59 23.09 -3.95
C PRO A 399 4.36 23.54 -2.50
N PRO A 400 3.31 23.04 -1.82
CA PRO A 400 2.96 23.45 -0.47
C PRO A 400 3.98 22.95 0.57
N ALA A 401 4.28 23.79 1.55
CA ALA A 401 5.21 23.51 2.64
C ALA A 401 4.73 22.38 3.56
N PRO A 402 5.64 21.56 4.12
CA PRO A 402 5.30 20.50 5.06
C PRO A 402 4.75 21.08 6.39
N PRO A 403 3.84 20.37 7.08
CA PRO A 403 3.21 20.84 8.30
C PRO A 403 4.21 20.92 9.46
N ALA A 404 4.09 22.01 10.24
CA ALA A 404 4.92 22.29 11.40
C ALA A 404 4.71 21.23 12.50
N SER A 405 5.82 20.73 13.03
CA SER A 405 5.87 19.99 14.29
C SER A 405 5.40 20.90 15.43
N GLY A 406 4.22 20.62 15.97
CA GLY A 406 3.71 21.23 17.20
C GLY A 406 4.08 20.38 18.40
N ASP A 407 4.66 21.02 19.42
CA ASP A 407 4.76 20.52 20.79
C ASP A 407 3.36 20.32 21.41
N ALA A 408 3.08 19.09 21.85
CA ALA A 408 2.32 18.74 23.07
C ALA A 408 2.33 17.22 23.26
#